data_AF-A0A2E8EZ99-F1
#
_entry.id   AF-A0A2E8EZ99-F1
#
_cell.length_a   1.000
_cell.length_b   1.000
_cell.length_c   1.000
_cell.angle_alpha   90.00
_cell.angle_beta   90.00
_cell.angle_gamma   90.00
#
_symmetry.space_group_name_H-M   'P 1'
#
loop_
_entity.id
_entity.type
_entity.pdbx_description
1 polymer ?
#
loop_
_entity_poly.entity_id
_entity_poly.type
_entity_poly.pdbx_seq_one_letter_code
_entity_poly.pdbx_strand_id
1 'polypeptide(L)'
;MPGQDSYSTYNVVAYVILFAMIATRLKTRLQVWRLLGAIVAMGVLVSGYAVLQHYGQDFLHLSESTGGYTTSFMGNRIFAAAVMMMTIPVTAVAVATSLFRFPQPPDPTRSKGRQWSLGLAILGVWVAALTIQFLGLLFTLSRGPWIGSLFALGLMAVLVAVFVGWRGFSRLALVLGLASVVTVTVFFYPSAGSPDSGEGTRSIPVAIDPTAADVAVRFNSISGDVLGGFSGGRLTHWKVSWELIVDHPWFAFDDLSLRWLRPLVGYGPDLFRFTYLLYSTAEGPDRFLLAPDHAHNYFIHQTV
;
A
#
# COMPACT_ATOMS: atom_id res chain seq x y z
N MET A 1 -10.61 24.14 -9.95
CA MET A 1 -10.50 23.80 -8.51
C MET A 1 -9.30 22.89 -8.26
N PRO A 2 -8.14 23.42 -7.84
CA PRO A 2 -7.05 22.61 -7.26
C PRO A 2 -7.44 22.24 -5.81
N GLY A 3 -7.44 20.99 -5.34
CA GLY A 3 -7.43 19.68 -5.99
C GLY A 3 -8.41 18.76 -5.24
N GLN A 4 -8.89 17.72 -5.92
CA GLN A 4 -9.81 16.67 -5.46
C GLN A 4 -9.19 15.75 -4.39
N ASP A 5 -8.35 16.31 -3.52
CA ASP A 5 -7.90 15.61 -2.35
C ASP A 5 -8.74 16.09 -1.17
N SER A 6 -9.18 15.14 -0.35
CA SER A 6 -9.82 15.37 0.96
C SER A 6 -8.87 16.02 1.98
N TYR A 7 -7.92 16.86 1.56
CA TYR A 7 -7.01 17.58 2.45
C TYR A 7 -7.64 18.90 2.86
N SER A 8 -8.50 18.81 3.87
CA SER A 8 -8.91 19.95 4.68
C SER A 8 -7.70 20.80 5.09
N THR A 9 -7.89 22.11 5.33
CA THR A 9 -6.82 22.95 5.89
C THR A 9 -6.25 22.30 7.16
N TYR A 10 -7.09 21.61 7.92
CA TYR A 10 -6.67 20.76 9.03
C TYR A 10 -5.62 19.70 8.63
N ASN A 11 -5.84 18.91 7.57
CA ASN A 11 -4.87 17.90 7.11
C ASN A 11 -3.55 18.54 6.65
N VAL A 12 -3.62 19.65 5.91
CA VAL A 12 -2.42 20.37 5.45
C VAL A 12 -1.63 20.88 6.65
N VAL A 13 -2.30 21.52 7.62
CA VAL A 13 -1.67 22.01 8.85
C VAL A 13 -1.10 20.86 9.66
N ALA A 14 -1.81 19.74 9.78
CA ALA A 14 -1.32 18.54 10.46
C ALA A 14 -0.04 18.00 9.81
N TYR A 15 0.02 17.91 8.48
CA TYR A 15 1.24 17.52 7.77
C TYR A 15 2.38 18.51 7.98
N VAL A 16 2.12 19.83 7.86
CA VAL A 16 3.14 20.86 8.10
C VAL A 16 3.71 20.75 9.52
N ILE A 17 2.85 20.59 10.52
CA ILE A 17 3.28 20.41 11.92
C ILE A 17 4.10 19.12 12.06
N LEU A 18 3.62 18.00 11.52
CA LEU A 18 4.32 16.72 11.59
C LEU A 18 5.72 16.80 10.95
N PHE A 19 5.82 17.32 9.73
CA PHE A 19 7.10 17.46 9.03
C PHE A 19 8.02 18.48 9.70
N ALA A 20 7.48 19.59 10.22
CA ALA A 20 8.25 20.56 11.01
C ALA A 20 8.80 19.92 12.30
N MET A 21 8.00 19.10 12.99
CA MET A 21 8.44 18.35 14.16
C MET A 21 9.55 17.36 13.80
N ILE A 22 9.41 16.61 12.71
CA ILE A 22 10.47 15.70 12.23
C ILE A 22 11.75 16.49 11.92
N ALA A 23 11.65 17.55 11.12
CA ALA A 23 12.79 18.37 10.71
C ALA A 23 13.53 19.01 11.90
N THR A 24 12.80 19.45 12.93
CA THR A 24 13.39 20.14 14.09
C THR A 24 13.86 19.19 15.19
N ARG A 25 13.29 17.97 15.31
CA ARG A 25 13.56 17.04 16.41
C ARG A 25 14.44 15.85 16.02
N LEU A 26 14.59 15.54 14.74
CA LEU A 26 15.43 14.42 14.26
C LEU A 26 16.92 14.81 14.24
N LYS A 27 17.54 14.90 15.41
CA LYS A 27 18.93 15.36 15.57
C LYS A 27 19.94 14.24 15.77
N THR A 28 19.48 13.05 16.14
CA THR A 28 20.37 11.95 16.52
C THR A 28 20.15 10.72 15.63
N ARG A 29 21.23 9.96 15.44
CA ARG A 29 21.19 8.69 14.71
C ARG A 29 20.19 7.71 15.32
N LEU A 30 20.02 7.71 16.65
CA LEU A 30 19.06 6.83 17.33
C LEU A 30 17.60 7.21 17.00
N GLN A 31 17.29 8.50 16.88
CA GLN A 31 15.95 8.94 16.48
C GLN A 31 15.63 8.53 15.03
N VAL A 32 16.61 8.62 14.12
CA VAL A 32 16.47 8.10 12.74
C VAL A 32 16.15 6.61 12.76
N TRP A 33 16.87 5.82 13.56
CA TRP A 33 16.59 4.38 13.69
C TRP A 33 15.22 4.06 14.27
N ARG A 34 14.74 4.85 15.23
CA ARG A 34 13.37 4.70 15.76
C ARG A 34 12.31 5.05 14.71
N LEU A 35 12.53 6.10 13.92
CA LEU A 35 11.63 6.48 12.83
C LEU A 35 11.58 5.40 11.74
N LEU A 36 12.74 4.93 11.27
CA LEU A 36 12.81 3.83 10.31
C LEU A 36 12.16 2.56 10.87
N GLY A 37 12.44 2.23 12.13
CA GLY A 37 11.81 1.09 12.81
C GLY A 37 10.29 1.21 12.90
N ALA A 38 9.75 2.41 13.17
CA ALA A 38 8.32 2.67 13.18
C ALA A 38 7.69 2.49 11.79
N ILE A 39 8.34 2.98 10.74
CA ILE A 39 7.88 2.82 9.35
C ILE A 39 7.88 1.34 8.95
N VAL A 40 8.94 0.60 9.29
CA VAL A 40 9.04 -0.84 9.02
C VAL A 40 7.96 -1.60 9.80
N ALA A 41 7.80 -1.33 11.09
CA ALA A 41 6.78 -1.96 11.93
C ALA A 41 5.37 -1.70 11.38
N MET A 42 5.07 -0.46 10.99
CA MET A 42 3.80 -0.11 10.35
C MET A 42 3.60 -0.89 9.05
N GLY A 43 4.60 -0.94 8.16
CA GLY A 43 4.52 -1.72 6.93
C GLY A 43 4.29 -3.21 7.17
N VAL A 44 4.95 -3.79 8.18
CA VAL A 44 4.75 -5.19 8.58
C VAL A 44 3.34 -5.40 9.15
N LEU A 45 2.81 -4.48 9.95
CA LEU A 45 1.44 -4.60 10.48
C LEU A 45 0.39 -4.53 9.36
N VAL A 46 0.49 -3.54 8.47
CA VAL A 46 -0.43 -3.36 7.33
C VAL A 46 -0.37 -4.58 6.41
N SER A 47 0.83 -5.07 6.11
CA SER A 47 1.02 -6.24 5.24
C SER A 47 0.66 -7.55 5.93
N GLY A 48 0.90 -7.68 7.22
CA GLY A 48 0.52 -8.84 8.02
C GLY A 48 -0.98 -9.00 8.09
N TYR A 49 -1.72 -7.90 8.32
CA TYR A 49 -3.18 -7.93 8.27
C TYR A 49 -3.70 -8.25 6.87
N ALA A 50 -3.02 -7.75 5.83
CA ALA A 50 -3.32 -8.12 4.45
C ALA A 50 -3.17 -9.64 4.21
N VAL A 51 -2.09 -10.25 4.70
CA VAL A 51 -1.88 -11.70 4.64
C VAL A 51 -2.96 -12.46 5.42
N LEU A 52 -3.36 -11.98 6.60
CA LEU A 52 -4.44 -12.60 7.37
C LEU A 52 -5.78 -12.56 6.62
N GLN A 53 -6.14 -11.41 6.07
CA GLN A 53 -7.34 -11.26 5.24
C GLN A 53 -7.34 -12.19 4.04
N HIS A 54 -6.19 -12.36 3.38
CA HIS A 54 -6.05 -13.29 2.26
C HIS A 54 -6.38 -14.74 2.66
N TYR A 55 -5.97 -15.18 3.86
CA TYR A 55 -6.29 -16.51 4.39
C TYR A 55 -7.65 -16.59 5.11
N GLY A 56 -8.57 -15.67 4.84
CA GLY A 56 -9.92 -15.65 5.42
C GLY A 56 -10.02 -15.16 6.86
N GLN A 57 -8.92 -14.67 7.45
CA GLN A 57 -8.88 -14.13 8.83
C GLN A 57 -9.13 -12.61 8.84
N ASP A 58 -10.33 -12.17 8.46
CA ASP A 58 -10.74 -10.76 8.47
C ASP A 58 -11.55 -10.39 9.72
N PHE A 59 -10.93 -10.46 10.89
CA PHE A 59 -11.60 -10.22 12.18
C PHE A 59 -12.11 -8.79 12.38
N LEU A 60 -11.66 -7.82 11.58
CA LEU A 60 -12.17 -6.45 11.60
C LEU A 60 -13.25 -6.21 10.54
N HIS A 61 -13.56 -7.20 9.69
CA HIS A 61 -14.53 -7.11 8.59
C HIS A 61 -14.30 -5.91 7.67
N LEU A 62 -13.06 -5.76 7.19
CA LEU A 62 -12.61 -4.60 6.38
C LEU A 62 -12.44 -4.92 4.91
N SER A 63 -12.62 -6.19 4.53
CA SER A 63 -12.63 -6.62 3.14
C SER A 63 -13.80 -5.99 2.38
N GLU A 64 -13.52 -5.58 1.15
CA GLU A 64 -14.52 -4.96 0.29
C GLU A 64 -15.45 -6.04 -0.29
N SER A 65 -16.77 -5.87 -0.09
CA SER A 65 -17.79 -6.83 -0.53
C SER A 65 -17.81 -7.06 -2.06
N THR A 66 -17.23 -6.15 -2.84
CA THR A 66 -17.38 -6.11 -4.31
C THR A 66 -16.27 -6.85 -5.06
N GLY A 67 -15.23 -7.38 -4.39
CA GLY A 67 -14.06 -7.88 -5.11
C GLY A 67 -13.23 -8.98 -4.49
N GLY A 68 -13.50 -9.44 -3.26
CA GLY A 68 -12.73 -10.54 -2.63
C GLY A 68 -11.23 -10.26 -2.48
N TYR A 69 -10.80 -9.00 -2.63
CA TYR A 69 -9.40 -8.62 -2.59
C TYR A 69 -9.00 -8.03 -1.24
N THR A 70 -7.75 -8.23 -0.88
CA THR A 70 -7.17 -7.74 0.37
C THR A 70 -7.02 -6.21 0.38
N THR A 71 -7.70 -5.56 1.33
CA THR A 71 -7.75 -4.08 1.50
C THR A 71 -7.01 -3.60 2.75
N SER A 72 -6.62 -4.52 3.63
CA SER A 72 -6.01 -4.24 4.94
C SER A 72 -6.81 -3.18 5.72
N PHE A 73 -6.13 -2.32 6.47
CA PHE A 73 -6.71 -1.18 7.21
C PHE A 73 -7.13 0.00 6.33
N MET A 74 -7.01 -0.10 5.00
CA MET A 74 -7.17 1.06 4.10
C MET A 74 -8.53 1.10 3.41
N GLY A 75 -9.34 0.04 3.50
CA GLY A 75 -10.65 -0.06 2.82
C GLY A 75 -10.57 -0.01 1.29
N ASN A 76 -9.36 -0.04 0.73
CA ASN A 76 -9.09 -0.02 -0.71
C ASN A 76 -7.73 -0.67 -0.99
N ARG A 77 -7.69 -1.61 -1.94
CA ARG A 77 -6.49 -2.39 -2.27
C ARG A 77 -5.35 -1.54 -2.87
N ILE A 78 -5.66 -0.45 -3.58
CA ILE A 78 -4.65 0.43 -4.16
C ILE A 78 -3.95 1.23 -3.06
N PHE A 79 -4.69 1.75 -2.08
CA PHE A 79 -4.10 2.46 -0.95
C PHE A 79 -3.28 1.53 -0.05
N ALA A 80 -3.79 0.34 0.26
CA ALA A 80 -3.04 -0.69 0.99
C ALA A 80 -1.70 -0.99 0.30
N ALA A 81 -1.75 -1.26 -1.00
CA ALA A 81 -0.56 -1.55 -1.79
C ALA A 81 0.40 -0.36 -1.90
N ALA A 82 -0.09 0.88 -1.98
CA ALA A 82 0.74 2.09 -2.01
C ALA A 82 1.52 2.27 -0.70
N VAL A 83 0.89 2.01 0.45
CA VAL A 83 1.58 2.05 1.76
C VAL A 83 2.68 0.98 1.84
N MET A 84 2.41 -0.21 1.32
CA MET A 84 3.43 -1.28 1.25
C MET A 84 4.58 -0.88 0.31
N MET A 85 4.27 -0.33 -0.87
CA MET A 85 5.26 0.20 -1.82
C MET A 85 6.15 1.28 -1.19
N MET A 86 5.63 2.11 -0.30
CA MET A 86 6.42 3.14 0.41
C MET A 86 7.28 2.56 1.53
N THR A 87 6.81 1.52 2.22
CA THR A 87 7.50 0.93 3.38
C THR A 87 8.57 -0.08 2.99
N ILE A 88 8.39 -0.82 1.90
CA ILE A 88 9.33 -1.83 1.38
C ILE A 88 10.75 -1.26 1.15
N PRO A 89 10.94 -0.13 0.44
CA PRO A 89 12.27 0.46 0.24
C PRO A 89 12.91 0.92 1.56
N VAL A 90 12.10 1.35 2.54
CA VAL A 90 12.60 1.73 3.86
C VAL A 90 13.10 0.51 4.62
N THR A 91 12.37 -0.62 4.57
CA THR A 91 12.82 -1.91 5.09
C THR A 91 14.13 -2.34 4.41
N ALA A 92 14.23 -2.20 3.08
CA ALA A 92 15.44 -2.51 2.31
C ALA A 92 16.67 -1.70 2.79
N VAL A 93 16.54 -0.40 3.02
CA VAL A 93 17.63 0.42 3.58
C VAL A 93 17.97 -0.01 5.00
N ALA A 94 16.97 -0.31 5.82
CA ALA A 94 17.19 -0.75 7.19
C ALA A 94 17.96 -2.08 7.21
N VAL A 95 17.67 -3.01 6.30
CA VAL A 95 18.46 -4.24 6.08
C VAL A 95 19.90 -3.90 5.71
N ALA A 96 20.06 -3.10 4.65
CA ALA A 96 21.37 -2.75 4.13
C ALA A 96 22.23 -2.14 5.23
N THR A 97 21.69 -1.24 6.06
CA THR A 97 22.42 -0.46 7.05
C THR A 97 22.51 -1.07 8.45
N SER A 98 21.54 -1.91 8.87
CA SER A 98 21.53 -2.53 10.22
C SER A 98 22.60 -3.61 10.36
N LEU A 99 22.88 -4.34 9.28
CA LEU A 99 23.95 -5.32 9.22
C LEU A 99 25.36 -4.68 9.21
N PHE A 100 25.49 -3.34 9.14
CA PHE A 100 26.79 -2.64 9.34
C PHE A 100 27.12 -2.36 10.80
N ARG A 101 26.19 -2.58 11.74
CA ARG A 101 26.47 -2.37 13.17
C ARG A 101 27.06 -3.60 13.87
N PHE A 102 27.13 -4.77 13.23
CA PHE A 102 27.78 -5.97 13.78
C PHE A 102 28.42 -6.82 12.67
N PRO A 103 29.56 -7.49 12.91
CA PRO A 103 30.21 -7.73 14.21
C PRO A 103 31.10 -6.57 14.64
N GLN A 104 30.99 -6.16 15.92
CA GLN A 104 32.14 -5.58 16.62
C GLN A 104 33.34 -6.52 16.41
N PRO A 105 34.59 -6.03 16.41
CA PRO A 105 35.76 -6.92 16.53
C PRO A 105 35.44 -7.94 17.64
N PRO A 106 35.68 -9.24 17.40
CA PRO A 106 35.16 -10.31 18.24
C PRO A 106 35.46 -9.97 19.69
N ASP A 107 34.40 -9.68 20.45
CA ASP A 107 34.53 -9.49 21.89
C ASP A 107 35.13 -10.80 22.42
N PRO A 108 36.37 -10.78 22.95
CA PRO A 108 37.06 -12.00 23.36
C PRO A 108 36.31 -12.73 24.48
N THR A 109 35.31 -12.09 25.08
CA THR A 109 34.47 -12.65 26.14
C THR A 109 33.20 -13.35 25.64
N ARG A 110 32.81 -13.18 24.36
CA ARG A 110 31.61 -13.81 23.79
C ARG A 110 31.96 -15.07 23.01
N SER A 111 31.30 -16.18 23.32
CA SER A 111 31.43 -17.42 22.55
C SER A 111 31.07 -17.17 21.07
N LYS A 112 31.92 -17.67 20.16
CA LYS A 112 31.71 -17.56 18.71
C LYS A 112 30.30 -17.99 18.30
N GLY A 113 29.77 -19.06 18.92
CA GLY A 113 28.42 -19.56 18.65
C GLY A 113 27.29 -18.54 18.93
N ARG A 114 27.40 -17.75 20.01
CA ARG A 114 26.37 -16.74 20.35
C ARG A 114 26.37 -15.56 19.39
N GLN A 115 27.52 -15.22 18.80
CA GLN A 115 27.59 -14.15 17.80
C GLN A 115 26.95 -14.58 16.47
N TRP A 116 27.17 -15.82 16.06
CA TRP A 116 26.55 -16.39 14.87
C TRP A 116 25.03 -16.53 15.00
N SER A 117 24.54 -16.99 16.16
CA SER A 117 23.10 -17.12 16.39
C SER A 117 22.38 -15.76 16.37
N LEU A 118 22.98 -14.70 16.93
CA LEU A 118 22.44 -13.34 16.85
C LEU A 118 22.40 -12.82 15.40
N GLY A 119 23.45 -13.09 14.61
CA GLY A 119 23.49 -12.71 13.20
C GLY A 119 22.38 -13.39 12.39
N LEU A 120 22.17 -14.69 12.60
CA LEU A 120 21.11 -15.46 11.97
C LEU A 120 19.71 -15.00 12.41
N ALA A 121 19.52 -14.68 13.69
CA ALA A 121 18.26 -14.16 14.19
C ALA A 121 17.91 -12.80 13.54
N ILE A 122 18.88 -11.89 13.44
CA ILE A 122 18.68 -10.59 12.77
C ILE A 122 18.35 -10.79 11.29
N LEU A 123 19.07 -11.67 10.60
CA LEU A 123 18.79 -12.03 9.22
C LEU A 123 17.34 -12.55 9.07
N GLY A 124 16.95 -13.49 9.93
CA GLY A 124 15.61 -14.08 9.95
C GLY A 124 14.51 -13.03 10.15
N VAL A 125 14.70 -12.08 11.08
CA VAL A 125 13.75 -10.98 11.32
C VAL A 125 13.56 -10.13 10.06
N TRP A 126 14.63 -9.78 9.38
CA TRP A 126 14.56 -8.96 8.16
C TRP A 126 13.94 -9.69 6.98
N VAL A 127 14.29 -10.97 6.80
CA VAL A 127 13.68 -11.83 5.79
C VAL A 127 12.19 -11.95 6.06
N ALA A 128 11.78 -12.23 7.30
CA ALA A 128 10.37 -12.33 7.69
C ALA A 128 9.61 -11.02 7.43
N ALA A 129 10.18 -9.87 7.83
CA ALA A 129 9.56 -8.57 7.62
C ALA A 129 9.31 -8.27 6.13
N LEU A 130 10.31 -8.51 5.26
CA LEU A 130 10.17 -8.32 3.82
C LEU A 130 9.24 -9.33 3.17
N THR A 131 9.28 -10.59 3.59
CA THR A 131 8.33 -11.62 3.11
C THR A 131 6.89 -11.21 3.41
N ILE A 132 6.61 -10.76 4.64
CA ILE A 132 5.26 -10.30 5.02
C ILE A 132 4.85 -9.10 4.16
N GLN A 133 5.76 -8.14 3.92
CA GLN A 133 5.49 -6.98 3.06
C GLN A 133 5.26 -7.35 1.59
N PHE A 134 6.03 -8.30 1.04
CA PHE A 134 5.85 -8.78 -0.33
C PHE A 134 4.56 -9.58 -0.51
N LEU A 135 4.24 -10.48 0.42
CA LEU A 135 2.99 -11.23 0.39
C LEU A 135 1.79 -10.28 0.48
N GLY A 136 1.80 -9.34 1.43
CA GLY A 136 0.74 -8.33 1.53
C GLY A 136 0.59 -7.55 0.23
N LEU A 137 1.70 -7.12 -0.37
CA LEU A 137 1.68 -6.39 -1.64
C LEU A 137 1.11 -7.25 -2.78
N LEU A 138 1.49 -8.53 -2.86
CA LEU A 138 0.96 -9.45 -3.87
C LEU A 138 -0.54 -9.70 -3.70
N PHE A 139 -1.02 -9.92 -2.48
CA PHE A 139 -2.43 -10.21 -2.23
C PHE A 139 -3.37 -9.03 -2.46
N THR A 140 -2.86 -7.79 -2.49
CA THR A 140 -3.66 -6.64 -2.94
C THR A 140 -3.98 -6.68 -4.43
N LEU A 141 -3.24 -7.45 -5.23
CA LEU A 141 -3.36 -7.53 -6.71
C LEU A 141 -3.30 -6.17 -7.42
N SER A 142 -2.65 -5.18 -6.80
CA SER A 142 -2.55 -3.81 -7.30
C SER A 142 -1.28 -3.63 -8.16
N ARG A 143 -1.46 -3.68 -9.48
CA ARG A 143 -0.37 -3.67 -10.48
C ARG A 143 0.51 -2.41 -10.43
N GLY A 144 -0.08 -1.23 -10.23
CA GLY A 144 0.67 0.03 -10.19
C GLY A 144 1.73 0.03 -9.07
N PRO A 145 1.31 -0.23 -7.82
CA PRO A 145 2.23 -0.42 -6.69
C PRO A 145 3.24 -1.56 -6.86
N TRP A 146 2.94 -2.64 -7.59
CA TRP A 146 3.95 -3.67 -7.90
C TRP A 146 5.11 -3.09 -8.73
N ILE A 147 4.78 -2.43 -9.84
CA ILE A 147 5.78 -1.80 -10.73
C ILE A 147 6.53 -0.70 -9.97
N GLY A 148 5.81 0.12 -9.22
CA GLY A 148 6.40 1.16 -8.39
C GLY A 148 7.36 0.60 -7.33
N SER A 149 7.04 -0.53 -6.71
CA SER A 149 7.92 -1.20 -5.74
C SER A 149 9.18 -1.75 -6.40
N LEU A 150 9.08 -2.35 -7.59
CA LEU A 150 10.24 -2.80 -8.36
C LEU A 150 11.16 -1.63 -8.72
N PHE A 151 10.59 -0.52 -9.20
CA PHE A 151 11.35 0.69 -9.49
C PHE A 151 12.03 1.26 -8.24
N ALA A 152 11.28 1.38 -7.13
CA ALA A 152 11.80 1.92 -5.88
C ALA A 152 12.89 1.02 -5.28
N LEU A 153 12.76 -0.31 -5.35
CA LEU A 153 13.79 -1.26 -4.92
C LEU A 153 15.04 -1.18 -5.81
N GLY A 154 14.87 -1.04 -7.13
CA GLY A 154 15.98 -0.86 -8.06
C GLY A 154 16.77 0.43 -7.77
N LEU A 155 16.06 1.56 -7.64
CA LEU A 155 16.65 2.83 -7.22
C LEU A 155 17.33 2.70 -5.86
N MET A 156 16.70 2.03 -4.91
CA MET A 156 17.26 1.84 -3.59
C MET A 156 18.54 0.99 -3.60
N ALA A 157 18.57 -0.07 -4.41
CA ALA A 157 19.75 -0.90 -4.57
C ALA A 157 20.93 -0.10 -5.15
N VAL A 158 20.67 0.80 -6.10
CA VAL A 158 21.68 1.75 -6.62
C VAL A 158 22.16 2.69 -5.51
N LEU A 159 21.25 3.31 -4.75
CA LEU A 159 21.63 4.20 -3.64
C LEU A 159 22.45 3.45 -2.58
N VAL A 160 22.10 2.22 -2.24
CA VAL A 160 22.88 1.39 -1.33
C VAL A 160 24.26 1.06 -1.91
N ALA A 161 24.35 0.70 -3.20
CA ALA A 161 25.65 0.45 -3.83
C ALA A 161 26.56 1.69 -3.80
N VAL A 162 26.02 2.88 -4.03
CA VAL A 162 26.76 4.15 -4.06
C VAL A 162 27.16 4.62 -2.65
N PHE A 163 26.22 4.67 -1.70
CA PHE A 163 26.45 5.30 -0.39
C PHE A 163 26.91 4.32 0.70
N VAL A 164 26.59 3.04 0.56
CA VAL A 164 26.90 2.00 1.56
C VAL A 164 27.99 1.05 1.03
N GLY A 165 28.16 0.97 -0.28
CA GLY A 165 29.20 0.18 -0.94
C GLY A 165 28.76 -1.25 -1.26
N TRP A 166 29.61 -1.97 -1.99
CA TRP A 166 29.32 -3.31 -2.52
C TRP A 166 28.89 -4.32 -1.46
N ARG A 167 29.49 -4.27 -0.26
CA ARG A 167 29.11 -5.15 0.86
C ARG A 167 27.66 -4.94 1.31
N GLY A 168 27.17 -3.69 1.28
CA GLY A 168 25.79 -3.36 1.62
C GLY A 168 24.84 -3.84 0.54
N PHE A 169 25.21 -3.65 -0.72
CA PHE A 169 24.48 -4.15 -1.87
C PHE A 169 24.35 -5.68 -1.85
N SER A 170 25.43 -6.43 -1.63
CA SER A 170 25.38 -7.90 -1.58
C SER A 170 24.47 -8.42 -0.47
N ARG A 171 24.45 -7.76 0.69
CA ARG A 171 23.55 -8.12 1.81
C ARG A 171 22.11 -7.83 1.49
N LEU A 172 21.84 -6.66 0.91
CA LEU A 172 20.52 -6.30 0.44
C LEU A 172 20.03 -7.34 -0.59
N ALA A 173 20.85 -7.65 -1.59
CA ALA A 173 20.53 -8.65 -2.61
C ALA A 173 20.27 -10.03 -2.00
N LEU A 174 21.07 -10.46 -1.01
CA LEU A 174 20.86 -11.72 -0.31
C LEU A 174 19.52 -11.75 0.43
N VAL A 175 19.19 -10.71 1.18
CA VAL A 175 17.94 -10.66 1.96
C VAL A 175 16.73 -10.53 1.05
N LEU A 176 16.80 -9.69 0.01
CA LEU A 176 15.74 -9.58 -0.99
C LEU A 176 15.53 -10.92 -1.73
N GLY A 177 16.62 -11.59 -2.09
CA GLY A 177 16.57 -12.91 -2.71
C GLY A 177 15.91 -13.95 -1.81
N LEU A 178 16.34 -14.04 -0.54
CA LEU A 178 15.74 -14.97 0.42
C LEU A 178 14.26 -14.66 0.66
N ALA A 179 13.91 -13.39 0.88
CA ALA A 179 12.52 -12.97 1.09
C ALA A 179 11.65 -13.27 -0.13
N SER A 180 12.18 -13.07 -1.35
CA SER A 180 11.47 -13.39 -2.60
C SER A 180 11.23 -14.90 -2.73
N VAL A 181 12.24 -15.73 -2.45
CA VAL A 181 12.09 -17.20 -2.46
C VAL A 181 11.04 -17.67 -1.47
N VAL A 182 11.09 -17.15 -0.24
CA VAL A 182 10.09 -17.49 0.79
C VAL A 182 8.70 -17.00 0.38
N THR A 183 8.58 -15.79 -0.15
CA THR A 183 7.32 -15.23 -0.67
C THR A 183 6.73 -16.13 -1.75
N VAL A 184 7.52 -16.53 -2.74
CA VAL A 184 7.08 -17.44 -3.81
C VAL A 184 6.66 -18.79 -3.24
N THR A 185 7.42 -19.34 -2.29
CA THR A 185 7.12 -20.63 -1.67
C THR A 185 5.81 -20.59 -0.89
N VAL A 186 5.58 -19.54 -0.10
CA VAL A 186 4.33 -19.33 0.64
C VAL A 186 3.16 -19.08 -0.30
N PHE A 187 3.38 -18.32 -1.37
CA PHE A 187 2.36 -18.03 -2.38
C PHE A 187 1.87 -19.29 -3.10
N PHE A 188 2.77 -20.23 -3.42
CA PHE A 188 2.42 -21.50 -4.03
C PHE A 188 2.04 -22.60 -3.02
N TYR A 189 2.09 -22.31 -1.73
CA TYR A 189 1.64 -23.25 -0.72
C TYR A 189 0.11 -23.38 -0.82
N PRO A 190 -0.44 -24.58 -1.12
CA PRO A 190 -1.88 -24.76 -1.17
C PRO A 190 -2.48 -24.34 0.17
N SER A 191 -3.45 -23.42 0.16
CA SER A 191 -4.34 -23.27 1.30
C SER A 191 -4.96 -24.65 1.54
N ALA A 192 -4.64 -25.26 2.69
CA ALA A 192 -5.29 -26.51 3.07
C ALA A 192 -6.80 -26.23 3.04
N GLY A 193 -7.50 -26.93 2.14
CA GLY A 193 -8.84 -26.57 1.70
C GLY A 193 -9.77 -26.27 2.87
N SER A 194 -10.55 -25.20 2.71
CA SER A 194 -11.78 -25.07 3.48
C SER A 194 -12.60 -26.34 3.20
N PRO A 195 -13.06 -27.09 4.23
CA PRO A 195 -13.94 -28.22 4.01
C PRO A 195 -15.17 -27.70 3.28
N ASP A 196 -15.55 -28.37 2.19
CA ASP A 196 -16.85 -28.20 1.56
C ASP A 196 -17.92 -28.39 2.66
N SER A 197 -18.43 -27.29 3.20
CA SER A 197 -19.69 -27.30 3.95
C SER A 197 -20.80 -27.38 2.92
N GLY A 198 -21.10 -28.61 2.51
CA GLY A 198 -22.25 -28.92 1.68
C GLY A 198 -23.53 -28.50 2.37
N GLU A 199 -24.07 -27.33 1.99
CA GLU A 199 -25.47 -26.98 2.22
C GLU A 199 -25.94 -25.94 1.18
N GLY A 200 -26.39 -26.45 0.04
CA GLY A 200 -27.72 -26.14 -0.52
C GLY A 200 -28.15 -24.69 -0.75
N THR A 201 -27.27 -23.69 -0.85
CA THR A 201 -27.67 -22.33 -1.22
C THR A 201 -26.95 -21.91 -2.50
N ARG A 202 -27.70 -21.56 -3.54
CA ARG A 202 -27.16 -20.96 -4.78
C ARG A 202 -26.64 -19.56 -4.48
N SER A 203 -25.48 -19.44 -3.86
CA SER A 203 -24.65 -18.24 -3.89
C SER A 203 -23.66 -18.36 -5.04
N ILE A 204 -23.51 -17.27 -5.80
CA ILE A 204 -22.50 -17.14 -6.84
C ILE A 204 -21.14 -17.50 -6.21
N PRO A 205 -20.33 -18.39 -6.81
CA PRO A 205 -19.03 -18.74 -6.25
C PRO A 205 -18.10 -17.53 -6.41
N VAL A 206 -18.07 -16.67 -5.40
CA VAL A 206 -17.02 -15.66 -5.24
C VAL A 206 -15.80 -16.45 -4.79
N ALA A 207 -14.86 -16.71 -5.70
CA ALA A 207 -13.63 -17.43 -5.38
C ALA A 207 -12.89 -16.68 -4.26
N ILE A 208 -12.77 -17.32 -3.10
CA ILE A 208 -12.26 -16.72 -1.86
C ILE A 208 -10.72 -16.65 -1.86
N ASP A 209 -10.04 -17.36 -2.77
CA ASP A 209 -8.58 -17.40 -2.83
C ASP A 209 -8.08 -16.77 -4.14
N PRO A 210 -7.36 -15.63 -4.13
CA PRO A 210 -6.61 -15.20 -5.31
C PRO A 210 -5.54 -16.25 -5.61
N THR A 211 -5.76 -16.98 -6.69
CA THR A 211 -4.90 -18.09 -7.12
C THR A 211 -3.73 -17.58 -7.95
N ALA A 212 -2.75 -18.44 -8.23
CA ALA A 212 -1.69 -18.16 -9.20
C ALA A 212 -2.25 -17.69 -10.57
N ALA A 213 -3.48 -18.13 -10.93
CA ALA A 213 -4.17 -17.67 -12.12
C ALA A 213 -4.56 -16.19 -12.04
N ASP A 214 -5.03 -15.70 -10.90
CA ASP A 214 -5.38 -14.28 -10.71
C ASP A 214 -4.17 -13.38 -10.81
N VAL A 215 -3.04 -13.77 -10.20
CA VAL A 215 -1.76 -13.07 -10.37
C VAL A 215 -1.31 -13.09 -11.83
N ALA A 216 -1.42 -14.23 -12.52
CA ALA A 216 -1.05 -14.34 -13.93
C ALA A 216 -1.94 -13.47 -14.84
N VAL A 217 -3.26 -13.44 -14.61
CA VAL A 217 -4.20 -12.56 -15.31
C VAL A 217 -3.86 -11.09 -15.05
N ARG A 218 -3.57 -10.73 -13.79
CA ARG A 218 -3.14 -9.37 -13.43
C ARG A 218 -1.80 -9.02 -14.06
N PHE A 219 -0.86 -9.94 -14.14
CA PHE A 219 0.44 -9.73 -14.77
C PHE A 219 0.30 -9.54 -16.29
N ASN A 220 -0.46 -10.40 -16.96
CA ASN A 220 -0.70 -10.32 -18.40
C ASN A 220 -1.45 -9.05 -18.81
N SER A 221 -2.30 -8.51 -17.93
CA SER A 221 -3.00 -7.25 -18.17
C SER A 221 -2.15 -6.00 -17.90
N ILE A 222 -0.91 -6.13 -17.38
CA ILE A 222 0.00 -4.99 -17.20
C ILE A 222 0.31 -4.32 -18.54
N SER A 223 0.62 -5.08 -19.59
CA SER A 223 0.94 -4.51 -20.92
C SER A 223 -0.26 -3.78 -21.52
N GLY A 224 -1.44 -4.42 -21.44
CA GLY A 224 -2.70 -3.85 -21.91
C GLY A 224 -3.12 -2.58 -21.16
N ASP A 225 -2.90 -2.51 -19.84
CA ASP A 225 -3.33 -1.36 -19.03
C ASP A 225 -2.26 -0.28 -18.83
N VAL A 226 -0.97 -0.57 -19.00
CA VAL A 226 0.06 0.48 -19.07
C VAL A 226 -0.09 1.28 -20.37
N LEU A 227 -0.43 0.61 -21.47
CA LEU A 227 -0.75 1.25 -22.74
C LEU A 227 -2.20 1.78 -22.78
N GLY A 228 -3.15 1.00 -22.25
CA GLY A 228 -4.59 1.26 -22.35
C GLY A 228 -5.19 2.04 -21.17
N GLY A 229 -4.65 1.94 -19.97
CA GLY A 229 -5.12 2.65 -18.77
C GLY A 229 -4.66 4.11 -18.71
N PHE A 230 -3.69 4.50 -19.55
CA PHE A 230 -3.41 5.90 -19.85
C PHE A 230 -4.39 6.46 -20.90
N SER A 231 -4.95 5.62 -21.79
CA SER A 231 -5.92 6.02 -22.83
C SER A 231 -7.40 5.81 -22.47
N GLY A 232 -7.73 4.94 -21.50
CA GLY A 232 -9.08 4.60 -21.08
C GLY A 232 -9.32 4.97 -19.62
N GLY A 233 -10.46 5.56 -19.30
CA GLY A 233 -10.84 5.94 -17.95
C GLY A 233 -10.03 7.13 -17.39
N ARG A 234 -8.73 6.99 -17.10
CA ARG A 234 -7.96 8.05 -16.42
C ARG A 234 -7.84 9.33 -17.25
N LEU A 235 -7.63 9.22 -18.56
CA LEU A 235 -7.63 10.37 -19.45
C LEU A 235 -8.98 11.09 -19.42
N THR A 236 -10.09 10.32 -19.39
CA THR A 236 -11.44 10.84 -19.21
C THR A 236 -11.59 11.54 -17.85
N HIS A 237 -11.06 10.96 -16.76
CA HIS A 237 -11.07 11.63 -15.44
C HIS A 237 -10.30 12.95 -15.45
N TRP A 238 -9.11 12.99 -16.06
CA TRP A 238 -8.32 14.22 -16.20
C TRP A 238 -9.02 15.25 -17.07
N LYS A 239 -9.63 14.82 -18.19
CA LYS A 239 -10.38 15.67 -19.11
C LYS A 239 -11.64 16.25 -18.45
N VAL A 240 -12.48 15.41 -17.85
CA VAL A 240 -13.69 15.83 -17.12
C VAL A 240 -13.31 16.73 -15.95
N SER A 241 -12.23 16.40 -15.22
CA SER A 241 -11.72 17.28 -14.18
C SER A 241 -11.30 18.63 -14.75
N TRP A 242 -10.56 18.67 -15.86
CA TRP A 242 -10.18 19.90 -16.52
C TRP A 242 -11.38 20.74 -16.95
N GLU A 243 -12.40 20.12 -17.55
CA GLU A 243 -13.65 20.78 -17.93
C GLU A 243 -14.36 21.37 -16.70
N LEU A 244 -14.47 20.64 -15.59
CA LEU A 244 -15.00 21.18 -14.33
C LEU A 244 -14.17 22.37 -13.78
N ILE A 245 -12.85 22.34 -13.96
CA ILE A 245 -11.97 23.45 -13.56
C ILE A 245 -12.18 24.68 -14.46
N VAL A 246 -12.44 24.50 -15.74
CA VAL A 246 -12.57 25.62 -16.70
C VAL A 246 -13.99 26.18 -16.71
N ASP A 247 -15.00 25.32 -16.75
CA ASP A 247 -16.39 25.72 -16.96
C ASP A 247 -17.09 26.16 -15.66
N HIS A 248 -16.55 25.80 -14.50
CA HIS A 248 -17.06 26.16 -13.17
C HIS A 248 -18.60 26.02 -13.05
N PRO A 249 -19.17 24.85 -13.39
CA PRO A 249 -20.62 24.71 -13.42
C PRO A 249 -21.23 24.98 -12.04
N TRP A 250 -22.29 25.79 -12.05
CA TRP A 250 -23.02 26.12 -10.83
C TRP A 250 -23.86 24.92 -10.36
N PHE A 251 -23.85 24.67 -9.04
CA PHE A 251 -24.76 23.73 -8.39
C PHE A 251 -25.33 24.37 -7.13
N ALA A 252 -26.55 23.96 -6.74
CA ALA A 252 -27.19 24.48 -5.54
C ALA A 252 -26.43 23.98 -4.29
N PHE A 253 -26.12 24.89 -3.37
CA PHE A 253 -25.52 24.53 -2.09
C PHE A 253 -26.60 24.03 -1.13
N ASP A 254 -26.28 22.97 -0.39
CA ASP A 254 -27.08 22.57 0.77
C ASP A 254 -27.07 23.67 1.84
N ASP A 255 -28.24 23.92 2.43
CA ASP A 255 -28.43 24.83 3.55
C ASP A 255 -27.88 24.23 4.85
N LEU A 256 -26.55 24.20 4.95
CA LEU A 256 -25.83 23.71 6.12
C LEU A 256 -25.82 24.76 7.25
N SER A 257 -25.94 24.29 8.49
CA SER A 257 -25.93 25.12 9.70
C SER A 257 -24.55 25.70 10.06
N LEU A 258 -23.47 25.03 9.63
CA LEU A 258 -22.09 25.38 9.99
C LEU A 258 -21.21 25.68 8.76
N ARG A 259 -21.68 26.57 7.86
CA ARG A 259 -20.99 26.88 6.58
C ARG A 259 -19.57 27.44 6.77
N TRP A 260 -19.29 28.11 7.88
CA TRP A 260 -18.00 28.73 8.18
C TRP A 260 -16.90 27.73 8.54
N LEU A 261 -17.24 26.49 8.92
CA LEU A 261 -16.25 25.44 9.21
C LEU A 261 -15.69 24.78 7.94
N ARG A 262 -16.28 25.04 6.76
CA ARG A 262 -15.88 24.41 5.49
C ARG A 262 -14.41 24.63 5.13
N PRO A 263 -13.81 25.83 5.27
CA PRO A 263 -12.38 25.99 5.02
C PRO A 263 -11.49 25.18 5.97
N LEU A 264 -11.96 24.90 7.19
CA LEU A 264 -11.20 24.19 8.21
C LEU A 264 -11.28 22.67 8.05
N VAL A 265 -12.50 22.14 7.87
CA VAL A 265 -12.81 20.70 7.83
C VAL A 265 -12.83 20.15 6.40
N GLY A 266 -12.84 21.01 5.39
CA GLY A 266 -12.91 20.65 3.99
C GLY A 266 -14.34 20.52 3.48
N TYR A 267 -14.46 20.33 2.16
CA TYR A 267 -15.69 19.86 1.51
C TYR A 267 -15.64 18.34 1.54
N GLY A 268 -16.67 17.68 2.08
CA GLY A 268 -16.70 16.22 2.17
C GLY A 268 -16.57 15.54 0.79
N PRO A 269 -16.11 14.27 0.75
CA PRO A 269 -15.99 13.50 -0.50
C PRO A 269 -17.32 13.40 -1.28
N ASP A 270 -18.44 13.65 -0.60
CA ASP A 270 -19.80 13.60 -1.13
C ASP A 270 -20.01 14.59 -2.29
N LEU A 271 -19.35 15.75 -2.31
CA LEU A 271 -19.57 16.77 -3.35
C LEU A 271 -18.95 16.42 -4.71
N PHE A 272 -17.87 15.64 -4.73
CA PHE A 272 -17.22 15.27 -5.99
C PHE A 272 -18.05 14.27 -6.78
N ARG A 273 -18.71 13.32 -6.10
CA ARG A 273 -19.66 12.40 -6.73
C ARG A 273 -20.80 13.14 -7.45
N PHE A 274 -21.31 14.22 -6.86
CA PHE A 274 -22.41 14.99 -7.45
C PHE A 274 -21.96 15.90 -8.60
N THR A 275 -20.75 16.47 -8.52
CA THR A 275 -20.23 17.40 -9.53
C THR A 275 -19.54 16.71 -10.70
N TYR A 276 -18.86 15.59 -10.46
CA TYR A 276 -18.24 14.80 -11.52
C TYR A 276 -19.28 14.28 -12.52
N LEU A 277 -20.47 13.90 -12.02
CA LEU A 277 -21.58 13.46 -12.87
C LEU A 277 -22.18 14.54 -13.77
N LEU A 278 -21.87 15.83 -13.55
CA LEU A 278 -22.33 16.91 -14.43
C LEU A 278 -21.66 16.85 -15.81
N TYR A 279 -20.43 16.32 -15.89
CA TYR A 279 -19.63 16.22 -17.12
C TYR A 279 -19.19 14.78 -17.43
N SER A 280 -19.38 13.84 -16.51
CA SER A 280 -19.12 12.41 -16.73
C SER A 280 -20.00 11.87 -17.85
N THR A 281 -19.37 11.38 -18.91
CA THR A 281 -20.05 10.67 -20.00
C THR A 281 -20.16 9.19 -19.69
N ALA A 282 -21.27 8.57 -20.10
CA ALA A 282 -21.42 7.13 -20.03
C ALA A 282 -20.37 6.44 -20.94
N GLU A 283 -19.54 5.58 -20.36
CA GLU A 283 -18.49 4.81 -21.07
C GLU A 283 -18.60 3.32 -20.76
N GLY A 284 -18.11 2.47 -21.69
CA GLY A 284 -18.13 1.01 -21.55
C GLY A 284 -19.37 0.33 -22.16
N PRO A 285 -19.40 -1.02 -22.16
CA PRO A 285 -20.44 -1.82 -22.82
C PRO A 285 -21.86 -1.53 -22.29
N ASP A 286 -21.96 -1.27 -20.98
CA ASP A 286 -23.22 -1.08 -20.27
C ASP A 286 -23.65 0.39 -20.15
N ARG A 287 -22.85 1.33 -20.69
CA ARG A 287 -23.12 2.78 -20.67
C ARG A 287 -23.45 3.35 -19.28
N PHE A 288 -22.77 2.89 -18.24
CA PHE A 288 -22.88 3.51 -16.93
C PHE A 288 -22.11 4.84 -16.91
N LEU A 289 -22.65 5.81 -16.16
CA LEU A 289 -21.91 7.04 -15.85
C LEU A 289 -20.67 6.66 -15.04
N LEU A 290 -19.51 7.14 -15.46
CA LEU A 290 -18.29 7.00 -14.67
C LEU A 290 -18.51 7.76 -13.36
N ALA A 291 -18.60 7.03 -12.26
CA ALA A 291 -18.48 7.58 -10.92
C ALA A 291 -17.17 7.05 -10.33
N PRO A 292 -16.35 7.89 -9.69
CA PRO A 292 -15.22 7.39 -8.92
C PRO A 292 -15.75 6.59 -7.73
N ASP A 293 -15.65 5.28 -7.81
CA ASP A 293 -16.01 4.39 -6.71
C ASP A 293 -15.00 4.55 -5.56
N HIS A 294 -15.54 4.81 -4.37
CA HIS A 294 -14.82 4.88 -3.09
C HIS A 294 -13.60 5.81 -3.07
N ALA A 295 -13.86 7.11 -3.18
CA ALA A 295 -12.80 8.12 -3.10
C ALA A 295 -11.99 7.96 -1.81
N HIS A 296 -12.55 8.03 -0.59
CA HIS A 296 -11.73 7.96 0.62
C HIS A 296 -12.50 7.44 1.85
N ASN A 297 -11.88 6.51 2.59
CA ASN A 297 -12.28 6.02 3.92
C ASN A 297 -13.69 5.39 4.04
N TYR A 298 -13.78 4.10 3.70
CA TYR A 298 -14.90 3.22 4.04
C TYR A 298 -15.35 3.35 5.52
N PHE A 299 -14.42 3.54 6.45
CA PHE A 299 -14.70 3.67 7.88
C PHE A 299 -15.57 4.86 8.28
N ILE A 300 -15.44 6.00 7.61
CA ILE A 300 -16.24 7.19 7.92
C ILE A 300 -17.69 6.98 7.44
N HIS A 301 -17.87 6.28 6.33
CA HIS A 301 -19.20 5.99 5.77
C HIS A 301 -19.97 4.89 6.52
N GLN A 302 -19.29 4.04 7.30
CA GLN A 302 -19.96 3.02 8.12
C GLN A 302 -20.27 3.46 9.56
N THR A 303 -19.66 4.55 10.02
CA THR A 303 -19.80 5.02 11.41
C THR A 303 -20.63 6.30 11.55
N VAL A 304 -21.07 6.90 10.44
CA VAL A 304 -21.90 8.12 10.40
C VAL A 304 -23.19 7.85 9.63
#